data_AF-A0A0C3RN25-F1
#
_entry.id   AF-A0A0C3RN25-F1
#
_cell.length_a   1.000
_cell.length_b   1.000
_cell.length_c   1.000
_cell.angle_alpha   90.00
_cell.angle_beta   90.00
_cell.angle_gamma   90.00
#
_symmetry.space_group_name_H-M   'P 1'
#
loop_
_entity.id
_entity.type
_entity.pdbx_description
1 polymer ?
#
loop_
_entity_poly.entity_id
_entity_poly.type
_entity_poly.pdbx_seq_one_letter_code
_entity_poly.pdbx_strand_id
1 'polypeptide(L)' 'MNNNLFSRDIKREMTEYVLYIRSKAGTIERKSSHPIFWCYEWLVPYKHEEPLVGWPEAKVFWAREIGPRAC' A
#
# COMPACT_ATOMS: atom_id res chain seq x y z
N MET A 1 -7.93 -11.30 -31.67
CA MET A 1 -8.33 -10.55 -30.44
C MET A 1 -7.16 -9.67 -30.03
N ASN A 2 -7.39 -8.36 -29.84
CA ASN A 2 -6.34 -7.37 -29.66
C ASN A 2 -5.96 -7.27 -28.17
N ASN A 3 -4.82 -7.87 -27.80
CA ASN A 3 -4.34 -7.94 -26.42
C ASN A 3 -4.05 -6.56 -25.79
N ASN A 4 -3.88 -5.52 -26.61
CA ASN A 4 -3.54 -4.17 -26.17
C ASN A 4 -4.70 -3.39 -25.52
N LEU A 5 -5.96 -3.65 -25.90
CA LEU A 5 -7.11 -3.03 -25.24
C LEU A 5 -7.37 -3.66 -23.88
N PHE A 6 -7.37 -5.00 -23.83
CA PHE A 6 -7.58 -5.78 -22.60
C PHE A 6 -6.59 -5.38 -21.48
N SER A 7 -5.33 -5.11 -21.83
CA SER A 7 -4.31 -4.66 -20.87
C SER A 7 -4.53 -3.24 -20.33
N ARG A 8 -5.12 -2.34 -21.13
CA ARG A 8 -5.45 -0.97 -20.68
C ARG A 8 -6.66 -0.94 -19.76
N ASP A 9 -7.69 -1.73 -20.09
CA ASP A 9 -8.90 -1.80 -19.27
C ASP A 9 -8.63 -2.48 -17.92
N ILE A 10 -7.82 -3.56 -17.90
CA ILE A 10 -7.35 -4.19 -16.66
C ILE A 10 -6.59 -3.20 -15.76
N LYS A 11 -5.71 -2.36 -16.33
CA LYS A 11 -4.98 -1.34 -15.53
C LYS A 11 -5.89 -0.28 -14.94
N ARG A 12 -7.07 -0.05 -15.52
CA ARG A 12 -8.02 0.97 -15.08
C ARG A 12 -8.80 0.53 -13.84
N GLU A 13 -8.86 -0.78 -13.59
CA GLU A 13 -9.53 -1.38 -12.44
C GLU A 13 -8.58 -1.67 -11.26
N MET A 14 -7.27 -1.54 -11.47
CA MET A 14 -6.26 -1.78 -10.45
C MET A 14 -5.88 -0.48 -9.75
N THR A 15 -5.81 -0.52 -8.43
CA THR A 15 -5.32 0.60 -7.63
C THR A 15 -3.81 0.46 -7.44
N GLU A 16 -3.13 1.59 -7.53
CA GLU A 16 -1.70 1.73 -7.29
C GLU A 16 -1.41 1.87 -5.77
N TYR A 17 -0.49 1.06 -5.26
CA TYR A 17 -0.11 1.02 -3.84
C TYR A 17 1.40 1.17 -3.67
N VAL A 18 1.76 1.85 -2.58
CA VAL A 18 3.15 2.09 -2.17
C VAL A 18 3.41 1.40 -0.85
N LEU A 19 4.58 0.76 -0.73
CA LEU A 19 4.93 0.03 0.48
C LEU A 19 5.51 0.96 1.56
N TYR A 20 4.88 0.90 2.72
CA TYR A 20 5.31 1.56 3.94
C TYR A 20 5.71 0.51 4.98
N ILE A 21 6.72 0.84 5.79
CA ILE A 21 7.15 0.03 6.93
C ILE A 21 7.02 0.88 8.19
N ARG A 22 6.47 0.28 9.24
CA ARG A 22 6.48 0.86 10.58
C ARG A 22 7.59 0.21 11.39
N SER A 23 8.53 1.01 11.90
CA SER A 23 9.60 0.56 12.78
C SER A 23 9.05 0.12 14.15
N LYS A 24 9.88 -0.54 14.95
CA LYS A 24 9.51 -0.90 16.34
C LYS A 24 9.23 0.32 17.22
N ALA A 25 9.86 1.46 16.90
CA ALA A 25 9.65 2.72 17.58
C ALA A 25 8.37 3.46 17.10
N GLY A 26 7.65 2.91 16.12
CA GLY A 26 6.45 3.51 15.54
C GLY A 26 6.73 4.45 14.36
N THR A 27 7.98 4.71 14.01
CA THR A 27 8.36 5.53 12.86
C THR A 27 7.89 4.90 11.56
N ILE A 28 7.20 5.66 10.71
CA ILE A 28 6.75 5.22 9.39
C ILE A 28 7.80 5.62 8.36
N GLU A 29 8.20 4.67 7.52
CA GLU A 29 9.18 4.86 6.45
C GLU A 29 8.61 4.36 5.12
N ARG A 30 8.71 5.18 4.08
CA ARG A 30 8.41 4.75 2.70
C ARG A 30 9.58 3.93 2.19
N LYS A 31 9.33 2.69 1.75
CA LYS A 31 10.35 1.88 1.08
C LYS A 31 10.57 2.38 -0.34
N SER A 32 11.45 3.37 -0.48
CA SER A 32 11.81 3.99 -1.77
C SER A 32 12.35 3.01 -2.82
N SER A 33 12.90 1.87 -2.39
CA SER A 33 13.45 0.85 -3.29
C SER A 33 12.47 -0.24 -3.72
N HIS A 34 11.23 -0.22 -3.24
CA HIS A 34 10.26 -1.29 -3.53
C HIS A 34 9.33 -0.92 -4.67
N PRO A 35 8.92 -1.89 -5.51
CA PRO A 35 8.04 -1.62 -6.63
C PRO A 35 6.69 -1.11 -6.14
N ILE A 36 6.15 -0.18 -6.90
CA ILE A 36 4.73 0.15 -6.86
C ILE A 36 3.94 -1.14 -7.11
N PHE A 37 2.98 -1.45 -6.24
CA PHE A 37 2.13 -2.63 -6.35
C PHE A 37 0.79 -2.23 -6.96
N TRP A 38 0.32 -3.01 -7.93
CA TRP A 38 -1.00 -2.82 -8.53
C TRP A 38 -1.88 -3.96 -8.04
N CYS A 39 -3.01 -3.65 -7.41
CA CYS A 39 -3.94 -4.66 -6.92
C CYS A 39 -5.38 -4.22 -7.17
N TYR A 40 -6.24 -5.19 -7.48
CA TYR A 40 -7.68 -5.02 -7.28
C TYR A 40 -7.91 -4.81 -5.77
N GLU A 41 -8.97 -4.10 -5.38
CA GLU A 41 -9.22 -3.57 -4.01
C GLU A 41 -9.10 -4.55 -2.81
N TRP A 42 -8.76 -5.81 -3.04
CA TRP A 42 -8.41 -6.80 -2.03
C TRP A 42 -7.07 -6.52 -1.35
N LEU A 43 -7.15 -5.72 -0.31
CA LEU A 43 -6.05 -5.43 0.59
C LEU A 43 -5.90 -6.42 1.74
N VAL A 44 -6.54 -7.59 1.73
CA VAL A 44 -6.37 -8.59 2.81
C VAL A 44 -4.91 -9.05 2.84
N PRO A 45 -4.17 -8.96 3.98
CA PRO A 45 -4.63 -8.78 5.36
C PRO A 45 -4.61 -7.33 5.93
N TYR A 46 -4.27 -6.32 5.13
CA TYR A 46 -4.15 -4.89 5.47
C TYR A 46 -5.50 -4.21 5.70
N LYS A 47 -6.10 -4.44 6.88
CA LYS A 47 -7.43 -3.92 7.26
C LYS A 47 -7.41 -2.69 8.15
N HIS A 48 -6.24 -2.29 8.67
CA HIS A 48 -6.13 -1.19 9.64
C HIS A 48 -5.65 0.07 8.93
N GLU A 49 -6.50 1.08 8.83
CA GLU A 49 -6.13 2.36 8.20
C GLU A 49 -5.45 3.30 9.20
N GLU A 50 -4.45 4.03 8.73
CA GLU A 50 -3.84 5.16 9.44
C GLU A 50 -3.68 6.34 8.48
N PRO A 51 -4.14 7.55 8.86
CA PRO A 51 -3.92 8.74 8.06
C PRO A 51 -2.43 9.13 8.06
N LEU A 52 -1.90 9.48 6.90
CA LEU A 52 -0.53 10.00 6.76
C LEU A 52 -0.58 11.53 6.63
N VAL A 53 0.11 12.23 7.53
CA VAL A 53 0.20 13.70 7.51
C VAL A 53 1.52 14.13 6.90
N GLY A 54 1.47 15.00 5.88
CA GLY A 54 2.66 15.50 5.19
C GLY A 54 3.25 14.55 4.12
N TRP A 55 2.52 13.50 3.74
CA TRP A 55 2.89 12.56 2.69
C TRP A 55 2.05 12.76 1.42
N PRO A 56 2.53 12.31 0.24
CA PRO A 56 1.73 12.35 -0.99
C PRO A 56 0.47 11.49 -0.92
N GLU A 57 0.54 10.36 -0.21
CA GLU A 57 -0.58 9.45 0.00
C GLU A 57 -1.35 9.83 1.28
N ALA A 58 -2.69 9.84 1.24
CA ALA A 58 -3.52 10.29 2.35
C ALA A 58 -3.61 9.30 3.52
N LYS A 59 -3.45 7.99 3.24
CA LYS A 59 -3.56 6.93 4.24
C LYS A 59 -2.68 5.73 3.89
N VAL A 60 -2.36 4.94 4.91
CA VAL A 60 -1.69 3.64 4.81
C VAL A 60 -2.57 2.56 5.45
N PHE A 61 -2.46 1.34 4.93
CA PHE A 61 -3.16 0.17 5.43
C PHE A 61 -2.16 -0.79 6.09
N TRP A 62 -2.44 -1.24 7.31
CA TRP A 62 -1.60 -2.16 8.07
C TRP A 62 -2.28 -3.51 8.24
N ALA A 63 -1.49 -4.58 8.14
CA ALA A 63 -1.93 -5.94 8.44
C ALA A 63 -2.26 -6.15 9.93
N ARG A 64 -1.65 -5.32 10.80
CA ARG A 64 -1.86 -5.32 12.24
C ARG A 64 -2.01 -3.88 12.72
N GLU A 65 -2.94 -3.64 13.64
CA GLU A 65 -3.18 -2.33 14.24
C GLU A 65 -1.91 -1.75 14.89
N ILE A 66 -1.16 -2.61 15.59
CA ILE A 66 0.02 -2.25 16.37
C ILE A 66 1.24 -2.94 15.76
N GLY A 67 2.29 -2.15 15.51
CA GLY A 67 3.58 -2.66 15.06
C GLY A 67 4.27 -3.51 16.14
N PRO A 68 5.40 -4.16 15.82
CA PRO A 68 6.19 -4.86 16.85
C PRO A 68 6.62 -3.86 17.92
N ARG A 69 6.06 -3.97 19.14
CA ARG A 69 6.49 -3.17 20.30
C ARG A 69 7.90 -3.61 20.70
N ALA A 70 8.79 -2.66 20.99
CA ALA A 70 10.03 -2.98 21.70
C ALA A 70 9.65 -3.46 23.11
N CYS A 71 10.10 -4.65 23.49
CA CYS A 71 10.16 -5.04 24.90
C CYS A 71 11.27 -4.26 25.59
#